data_AF-A0AAN8G8P5-F1
#
_entry.id   AF-A0AAN8G8P5-F1
#
_cell.length_a   1.000
_cell.length_b   1.000
_cell.length_c   1.000
_cell.angle_alpha   90.00
_cell.angle_beta   90.00
_cell.angle_gamma   90.00
#
_symmetry.space_group_name_H-M   'P 1'
#
loop_
_entity.id
_entity.type
_entity.pdbx_description
1 polymer ?
#
loop_
_entity_poly.entity_id
_entity_poly.type
_entity_poly.pdbx_seq_one_letter_code
_entity_poly.pdbx_strand_id
1 'polypeptide(L)'
;MPEHAKKKFDRKEMRLWTVASKSIMSRLEIVMFFSNLQKELCEYLVGDNKTMSLLRDEHFDVGISEVIAPCGFGIFELINIPNMIGASAVGVVDSMNEFVEVPVMPSFMP
;
A
#
# COMPACT_ATOMS: atom_id res chain seq x y z
N MET A 1 -2.40 -2.24 17.04
CA MET A 1 -1.13 -1.62 16.58
C MET A 1 -0.36 -1.09 17.78
N PRO A 2 0.92 -1.47 17.94
CA PRO A 2 1.74 -1.01 19.05
C PRO A 2 2.05 0.50 18.96
N GLU A 3 2.25 1.15 20.10
CA GLU A 3 2.40 2.62 20.19
C GLU A 3 3.58 3.18 19.39
N HIS A 4 4.68 2.42 19.28
CA HIS A 4 5.84 2.83 18.49
C HIS A 4 5.52 2.90 16.99
N ALA A 5 4.66 2.00 16.49
CA ALA A 5 4.22 2.02 15.10
C ALA A 5 3.33 3.24 14.85
N LYS A 6 2.40 3.55 15.77
CA LYS A 6 1.54 4.74 15.67
C LYS A 6 2.34 6.05 15.57
N LYS A 7 3.45 6.18 16.31
CA LYS A 7 4.32 7.36 16.25
C LYS A 7 4.95 7.54 14.86
N LYS A 8 5.38 6.48 14.19
CA LYS A 8 5.88 6.55 12.80
C LYS A 8 4.83 7.02 11.81
N PHE A 9 3.54 6.79 12.12
CA PHE A 9 2.43 7.27 11.30
C PHE A 9 2.00 8.72 11.57
N ASP A 10 2.64 9.41 12.52
CA ASP A 10 2.31 10.80 12.81
C ASP A 10 2.73 11.72 11.66
N ARG A 11 1.83 12.63 11.26
CA ARG A 11 2.04 13.58 10.16
C ARG A 11 3.31 14.43 10.36
N LYS A 12 3.64 14.80 11.60
CA LYS A 12 4.81 15.63 11.91
C LYS A 12 6.11 14.85 11.75
N GLU A 13 6.08 13.56 12.09
CA GLU A 13 7.24 12.66 11.98
C GLU A 13 7.54 12.31 10.52
N MET A 14 6.51 12.08 9.68
CA MET A 14 6.72 11.72 8.27
C MET A 14 7.29 12.85 7.40
N ARG A 15 7.18 14.12 7.84
CA ARG A 15 7.72 15.31 7.15
C ARG A 15 7.37 15.42 5.65
N LEU A 16 6.30 14.77 5.17
CA LEU A 16 5.98 14.56 3.75
C LEU A 16 5.99 15.83 2.91
N TRP A 17 5.51 16.94 3.47
CA TRP A 17 5.47 18.25 2.79
C TRP A 17 6.85 18.85 2.54
N THR A 18 7.86 18.45 3.30
CA THR A 18 9.25 18.88 3.11
C THR A 18 10.07 17.95 2.22
N VAL A 19 9.50 16.79 1.83
CA VAL A 19 10.16 15.79 0.99
C VAL A 19 9.93 16.04 -0.52
N ALA A 20 9.62 17.28 -0.89
CA ALA A 20 9.60 17.72 -2.29
C ALA A 20 11.05 17.81 -2.80
N SER A 21 11.65 16.66 -3.12
CA SER A 21 13.04 16.59 -3.58
C SER A 21 13.16 16.23 -5.05
N LYS A 22 14.02 16.98 -5.75
CA LYS A 22 14.40 16.74 -7.14
C LYS A 22 15.49 15.65 -7.28
N SER A 23 16.10 15.22 -6.18
CA SER A 23 17.20 14.23 -6.20
C SER A 23 16.68 12.79 -6.23
N ILE A 24 17.33 11.93 -7.02
CA ILE A 24 17.01 10.50 -7.12
C ILE A 24 17.22 9.80 -5.78
N MET A 25 18.26 10.17 -5.01
CA MET A 25 18.58 9.51 -3.74
C MET A 25 17.44 9.68 -2.72
N SER A 26 16.94 10.90 -2.56
CA SER A 26 15.80 11.18 -1.68
C SER A 26 14.50 10.51 -2.14
N ARG A 27 14.31 10.29 -3.45
CA ARG A 27 13.15 9.53 -3.94
C ARG A 27 13.28 8.05 -3.57
N LEU A 28 14.49 7.50 -3.68
CA LEU A 28 14.79 6.14 -3.22
C LEU A 28 14.57 6.01 -1.70
N GLU A 29 14.96 7.01 -0.91
CA GLU A 29 14.72 7.03 0.54
C GLU A 29 13.23 6.97 0.88
N ILE A 30 12.38 7.73 0.16
CA ILE A 30 10.93 7.66 0.32
C ILE A 30 10.40 6.26 0.00
N VAL A 31 10.80 5.70 -1.14
CA VAL A 31 10.39 4.35 -1.55
C VAL A 31 10.79 3.33 -0.50
N MET A 32 12.05 3.35 -0.05
CA MET A 32 12.55 2.45 1.00
C MET A 32 11.80 2.64 2.33
N PHE A 33 11.48 3.87 2.71
CA PHE A 33 10.68 4.14 3.91
C PHE A 33 9.31 3.48 3.82
N PHE A 34 8.58 3.69 2.72
CA PHE A 34 7.26 3.07 2.52
C PHE A 34 7.34 1.55 2.44
N SER A 35 8.33 0.98 1.75
CA SER A 35 8.51 -0.47 1.68
C SER A 35 8.78 -1.08 3.06
N ASN A 36 9.62 -0.45 3.88
CA ASN A 36 9.88 -0.92 5.25
C ASN A 36 8.63 -0.82 6.14
N LEU A 37 7.87 0.26 6.00
CA LEU A 37 6.62 0.46 6.74
C LEU A 37 5.58 -0.60 6.38
N GLN A 38 5.44 -0.91 5.09
CA GLN A 38 4.54 -1.97 4.62
C GLN A 38 4.97 -3.35 5.10
N LYS A 39 6.27 -3.65 5.10
CA LYS A 39 6.81 -4.89 5.65
C LYS A 39 6.46 -5.04 7.13
N GLU A 40 6.71 -4.01 7.94
CA GLU A 40 6.44 -4.02 9.38
C GLU A 40 4.94 -4.23 9.66
N LEU A 41 4.06 -3.51 8.95
CA LEU A 41 2.62 -3.72 9.03
C LEU A 41 2.20 -5.15 8.66
N CYS A 42 2.86 -5.74 7.65
CA CYS A 42 2.54 -7.09 7.21
C CYS A 42 2.94 -8.15 8.24
N GLU A 43 4.12 -8.01 8.85
CA GLU A 43 4.57 -8.88 9.94
C GLU A 43 3.58 -8.86 11.11
N TYR A 44 2.99 -7.71 11.44
CA TYR A 44 1.96 -7.62 12.46
C TYR A 44 0.66 -8.35 12.09
N LEU A 45 0.21 -8.25 10.84
CA LEU A 45 -1.02 -8.90 10.39
C LEU A 45 -0.85 -10.42 10.29
N VAL A 46 0.25 -10.87 9.68
CA VAL A 46 0.55 -12.30 9.51
C VAL A 46 0.85 -12.96 10.87
N GLY A 47 1.43 -12.22 11.81
CA GLY A 47 1.69 -12.71 13.17
C GLY A 47 0.45 -12.89 14.04
N ASP A 48 -0.71 -12.36 13.65
CA ASP A 48 -1.97 -12.58 14.35
C ASP A 48 -2.62 -13.90 13.92
N ASN A 49 -2.18 -14.98 14.55
CA ASN A 49 -2.68 -16.33 14.28
C ASN A 49 -4.21 -16.44 14.42
N LYS A 50 -4.84 -15.70 15.33
CA LYS A 50 -6.30 -15.77 15.53
C LYS A 50 -7.02 -15.23 14.30
N THR A 51 -6.58 -14.08 13.80
CA THR A 51 -7.14 -13.46 12.60
C THR A 51 -6.84 -14.30 11.36
N MET A 52 -5.61 -14.81 11.22
CA MET A 52 -5.24 -15.67 10.09
C MET A 52 -6.02 -16.98 10.03
N SER A 53 -6.26 -17.63 11.19
CA SER A 53 -7.12 -18.81 11.27
C SER A 53 -8.57 -18.48 10.91
N LEU A 54 -9.13 -17.39 11.46
CA LEU A 54 -10.47 -16.94 11.10
C LEU A 54 -10.60 -16.72 9.58
N LEU A 55 -9.67 -15.97 8.97
CA LEU A 55 -9.70 -15.70 7.54
C LEU A 55 -9.60 -16.97 6.69
N ARG A 56 -8.84 -17.97 7.14
CA ARG A 56 -8.75 -19.27 6.46
C ARG A 56 -10.05 -20.06 6.59
N ASP A 57 -10.66 -20.07 7.78
CA ASP A 57 -11.85 -20.87 8.09
C ASP A 57 -13.14 -20.31 7.44
N GLU A 58 -13.13 -19.04 7.00
CA GLU A 58 -14.24 -18.44 6.26
C GLU A 58 -14.30 -18.87 4.78
N HIS A 59 -13.25 -19.49 4.23
CA HIS A 59 -13.22 -20.04 2.86
C HIS A 59 -13.64 -19.03 1.76
N PHE A 60 -13.12 -17.80 1.81
CA PHE A 60 -13.42 -16.80 0.79
C PHE A 60 -12.98 -17.24 -0.63
N ASP A 61 -13.85 -17.05 -1.61
CA ASP A 61 -13.56 -17.34 -3.02
C ASP A 61 -12.72 -16.25 -3.70
N VAL A 62 -12.79 -15.02 -3.19
CA VAL A 62 -12.17 -13.83 -3.78
C VAL A 62 -11.60 -12.91 -2.70
N GLY A 63 -10.34 -12.49 -2.88
CA GLY A 63 -9.67 -11.47 -2.09
C GLY A 63 -9.52 -10.17 -2.87
N ILE A 64 -9.81 -9.04 -2.25
CA ILE A 64 -9.64 -7.70 -2.85
C ILE A 64 -8.61 -6.93 -2.02
N SER A 65 -7.54 -6.46 -2.64
CA SER A 65 -6.52 -5.66 -1.96
C SER A 65 -6.09 -4.45 -2.76
N GLU A 66 -5.56 -3.46 -2.04
CA GLU A 66 -5.08 -2.21 -2.60
C GLU A 66 -3.75 -2.44 -3.37
N VAL A 67 -3.66 -1.97 -4.61
CA VAL A 67 -2.50 -2.23 -5.49
C VAL A 67 -1.20 -1.63 -4.95
N ILE A 68 -1.29 -0.53 -4.21
CA ILE A 68 -0.12 0.11 -3.58
C ILE A 68 0.21 -0.47 -2.19
N ALA A 69 -0.54 -1.45 -1.68
CA ALA A 69 -0.33 -2.08 -0.37
C ALA A 69 -0.26 -3.62 -0.49
N PRO A 70 0.89 -4.18 -0.91
CA PRO A 70 0.99 -5.56 -1.38
C PRO A 70 0.77 -6.64 -0.31
N CYS A 71 0.75 -6.29 0.98
CA CYS A 71 0.60 -7.27 2.06
C CYS A 71 -0.70 -8.10 1.93
N GLY A 72 -1.80 -7.51 1.47
CA GLY A 72 -3.06 -8.23 1.33
C GLY A 72 -2.95 -9.41 0.36
N PHE A 73 -2.21 -9.26 -0.76
CA PHE A 73 -1.96 -10.37 -1.68
C PHE A 73 -1.17 -11.50 -1.03
N GLY A 74 -0.18 -11.17 -0.20
CA GLY A 74 0.56 -12.18 0.58
C GLY A 74 -0.33 -12.93 1.57
N ILE A 75 -1.28 -12.24 2.21
CA ILE A 75 -2.27 -12.87 3.10
C ILE A 75 -3.15 -13.84 2.31
N PHE A 76 -3.64 -13.44 1.13
CA PHE A 76 -4.49 -14.27 0.28
C PHE A 76 -3.81 -15.59 -0.11
N GLU A 77 -2.52 -15.52 -0.47
CA GLU A 77 -1.70 -16.70 -0.74
C GLU A 77 -1.60 -17.60 0.50
N LEU A 78 -1.31 -17.01 1.67
CA LEU A 78 -1.17 -17.78 2.91
C LEU A 78 -2.46 -18.51 3.28
N ILE A 79 -3.63 -17.93 3.05
CA ILE A 79 -4.93 -18.55 3.39
C ILE A 79 -5.59 -19.32 2.22
N ASN A 80 -4.91 -19.48 1.10
CA ASN A 80 -5.35 -20.21 -0.11
C ASN A 80 -6.61 -19.64 -0.79
N ILE A 81 -6.71 -18.30 -0.91
CA ILE A 81 -7.76 -17.70 -1.73
C ILE A 81 -7.45 -17.90 -3.22
N PRO A 82 -8.37 -18.48 -4.03
CA PRO A 82 -8.07 -18.84 -5.42
C PRO A 82 -8.08 -17.66 -6.39
N ASN A 83 -8.81 -16.58 -6.08
CA ASN A 83 -8.95 -15.42 -6.97
C ASN A 83 -8.61 -14.13 -6.25
N MET A 84 -7.78 -13.29 -6.87
CA MET A 84 -7.32 -12.03 -6.29
C MET A 84 -7.64 -10.86 -7.22
N ILE A 85 -8.15 -9.76 -6.65
CA ILE A 85 -8.43 -8.52 -7.36
C ILE A 85 -7.60 -7.40 -6.72
N GLY A 86 -6.82 -6.72 -7.57
CA GLY A 86 -6.20 -5.45 -7.21
C GLY A 86 -7.19 -4.31 -7.42
N ALA A 87 -7.48 -3.55 -6.37
CA ALA A 87 -8.29 -2.34 -6.43
C ALA A 87 -7.43 -1.12 -6.07
N SER A 88 -7.88 0.06 -6.47
CA SER A 88 -7.27 1.33 -6.06
C SER A 88 -8.33 2.26 -5.52
N ALA A 89 -8.24 2.60 -4.24
CA ALA A 89 -9.07 3.63 -3.61
C ALA A 89 -8.52 5.04 -3.85
N VAL A 90 -7.24 5.14 -4.23
CA VAL A 90 -6.68 6.36 -4.81
C VAL A 90 -7.09 6.41 -6.27
N GLY A 91 -7.60 7.56 -6.72
CA GLY A 91 -7.95 7.76 -8.13
C GLY A 91 -6.75 7.54 -9.05
N VAL A 92 -6.97 7.61 -10.35
CA VAL A 92 -5.89 7.48 -11.34
C VAL A 92 -4.83 8.54 -11.05
N VAL A 93 -3.62 8.11 -10.68
CA VAL A 93 -2.48 9.01 -10.53
C VAL A 93 -2.02 9.45 -11.92
N ASP A 94 -1.43 10.64 -12.06
CA ASP A 94 -1.09 11.19 -13.39
C ASP A 94 -0.22 10.24 -14.24
N SER A 95 0.67 9.48 -13.60
CA SER A 95 1.49 8.47 -14.28
C SER A 95 0.71 7.27 -14.81
N MET A 96 -0.53 7.07 -14.37
CA MET A 96 -1.43 6.00 -14.81
C MET A 96 -2.36 6.43 -15.95
N ASN A 97 -2.49 7.73 -16.23
CA ASN A 97 -3.45 8.25 -17.22
C ASN A 97 -3.25 7.63 -18.63
N GLU A 98 -2.00 7.39 -19.02
CA GLU A 98 -1.67 6.74 -20.31
C GLU A 98 -2.13 5.27 -20.38
N PHE A 99 -2.18 4.57 -19.25
CA PHE A 99 -2.55 3.15 -19.19
C PHE A 99 -4.05 2.91 -19.17
N VAL A 100 -4.81 3.89 -18.68
CA VAL A 100 -6.28 3.81 -18.56
C VAL A 100 -7.00 4.67 -19.60
N GLU A 101 -6.28 5.11 -20.63
CA GLU A 101 -6.79 5.87 -21.79
C GLU A 101 -7.60 7.12 -21.41
N VAL A 102 -7.34 7.69 -20.22
CA VAL A 102 -7.96 8.95 -19.80
C VAL A 102 -7.13 10.14 -20.31
N PRO A 103 -7.77 11.27 -20.64
CA PRO A 103 -7.06 12.45 -21.09
C PRO A 103 -6.04 12.91 -20.05
N VAL A 104 -4.76 12.95 -20.44
CA VAL A 104 -3.72 13.59 -19.64
C VAL A 104 -4.05 15.08 -19.61
N MET A 105 -4.46 15.60 -18.45
CA MET A 105 -4.70 17.03 -18.32
C MET A 105 -3.38 17.76 -18.54
N PRO A 106 -3.26 18.64 -19.56
CA PRO A 106 -2.06 19.43 -19.73
C PRO A 106 -1.89 20.30 -18.48
N SER A 107 -0.72 20.24 -17.87
CA SER A 107 -0.38 20.97 -16.63
C SER A 107 -0.39 22.50 -16.78
N PHE A 108 -0.68 23.01 -17.98
CA PHE A 108 -0.90 24.42 -18.28
C PHE A 108 -2.35 24.65 -18.69
N MET A 109 -3.16 25.17 -17.76
CA MET A 109 -4.23 26.10 -18.13
C MET A 109 -3.62 27.51 -18.15
N PRO A 110 -3.64 28.24 -19.28
CA PRO A 110 -3.13 29.61 -19.37
C PRO A 110 -3.93 30.59 -18.51
#